data_AF-A0A537C603-F1
#
_entry.id   AF-A0A537C603-F1
#
_cell.length_a   1.000
_cell.length_b   1.000
_cell.length_c   1.000
_cell.angle_alpha   90.00
_cell.angle_beta   90.00
_cell.angle_gamma   90.00
#
_symmetry.space_group_name_H-M   'P 1'
#
loop_
_entity.id
_entity.type
_entity.pdbx_description
1 polymer ?
#
loop_
_entity_poly.entity_id
_entity_poly.type
_entity_poly.pdbx_seq_one_letter_code
_entity_poly.pdbx_strand_id
1 'polypeptide(L)'
;MRIGAHQLRNALFVAPMAGITDRPFRRLARRYGAALAVSEMLSSRPELRESRKTRLRADHAGEPGPISVQIAGADPALLAEAARHNVERGADIIDINMGCPAKKVCNVAAGSALLEDEPRVARILEAVVAAVQVPVTLKIRTGP
;
A
#
# COMPACT_ATOMS: atom_id res chain seq x y z
N MET A 1 -12.32 12.91 -8.18
CA MET A 1 -11.99 12.37 -6.84
C MET A 1 -10.64 12.95 -6.42
N ARG A 2 -10.42 13.22 -5.13
CA ARG A 2 -9.20 13.88 -4.64
C ARG A 2 -8.63 13.12 -3.43
N ILE A 3 -7.33 12.85 -3.45
CA ILE A 3 -6.59 12.21 -2.35
C ILE A 3 -5.42 13.13 -1.99
N GLY A 4 -5.55 13.88 -0.90
CA GLY A 4 -4.62 14.96 -0.55
C GLY A 4 -4.47 15.97 -1.70
N ALA A 5 -3.24 16.19 -2.17
CA ALA A 5 -2.94 17.08 -3.28
C ALA A 5 -3.27 16.49 -4.67
N HIS A 6 -3.55 15.18 -4.77
CA HIS A 6 -3.75 14.50 -6.05
C HIS A 6 -5.19 14.59 -6.52
N GLN A 7 -5.44 15.40 -7.54
CA GLN A 7 -6.71 15.41 -8.26
C GLN A 7 -6.74 14.30 -9.32
N LEU A 8 -7.62 13.32 -9.15
CA LEU A 8 -7.76 12.16 -10.04
C LEU A 8 -8.82 12.41 -11.10
N ARG A 9 -8.57 11.93 -12.33
CA ARG A 9 -9.44 12.12 -13.51
C ARG A 9 -10.85 11.54 -13.37
N ASN A 10 -11.01 10.51 -12.53
CA ASN A 10 -12.30 9.88 -12.20
C ASN A 10 -12.19 9.17 -10.84
N ALA A 11 -13.23 8.43 -10.44
CA ALA A 11 -13.30 7.69 -9.18
C ALA A 11 -13.16 6.16 -9.37
N LEU A 12 -12.54 5.70 -10.46
CA LEU A 12 -12.37 4.27 -10.77
C LEU A 12 -10.94 3.84 -10.50
N PHE A 13 -10.74 2.95 -9.52
CA PHE A 13 -9.44 2.49 -9.07
C PHE A 13 -9.28 0.98 -9.24
N VAL A 14 -8.09 0.54 -9.63
CA VAL A 14 -7.72 -0.87 -9.58
C VAL A 14 -7.26 -1.21 -8.17
N ALA A 15 -7.93 -2.20 -7.58
CA ALA A 15 -7.58 -2.73 -6.26
C ALA A 15 -6.20 -3.42 -6.29
N PRO A 16 -5.44 -3.35 -5.19
CA PRO A 16 -4.16 -4.06 -5.07
C PRO A 16 -4.42 -5.57 -4.99
N MET A 17 -3.79 -6.34 -5.88
CA MET A 17 -3.97 -7.79 -5.97
C MET A 17 -2.61 -8.47 -6.12
N ALA A 18 -2.12 -9.08 -5.03
CA ALA A 18 -0.86 -9.80 -5.01
C ALA A 18 -0.81 -10.90 -6.09
N GLY A 19 0.21 -10.85 -6.94
CA GLY A 19 0.42 -11.72 -8.10
C GLY A 19 -0.31 -11.29 -9.37
N ILE A 20 -1.11 -10.21 -9.35
CA ILE A 20 -1.94 -9.76 -10.47
C ILE A 20 -1.60 -8.33 -10.87
N THR A 21 -1.60 -7.39 -9.92
CA THR A 21 -1.34 -5.97 -10.20
C THR A 21 0.15 -5.66 -10.31
N ASP A 22 0.85 -6.38 -11.17
CA ASP A 22 2.24 -6.07 -11.53
C ASP A 22 2.33 -4.82 -12.43
N ARG A 23 3.55 -4.36 -12.74
CA ARG A 23 3.75 -3.14 -13.53
C ARG A 23 3.06 -3.19 -14.90
N PRO A 24 3.23 -4.24 -15.73
CA PRO A 24 2.49 -4.36 -16.99
C PRO A 24 0.96 -4.25 -16.82
N PHE A 25 0.37 -4.96 -15.86
CA PHE A 25 -1.07 -4.92 -15.61
C PHE A 25 -1.54 -3.52 -15.22
N ARG A 26 -0.84 -2.86 -14.28
CA ARG A 26 -1.19 -1.51 -13.83
C ARG A 26 -1.15 -0.51 -14.98
N ARG A 27 -0.14 -0.58 -15.85
CA ARG A 27 -0.04 0.27 -17.05
C ARG A 27 -1.20 0.04 -18.01
N LEU A 28 -1.57 -1.22 -18.24
CA LEU A 28 -2.69 -1.57 -19.11
C LEU A 28 -4.02 -1.05 -18.54
N ALA A 29 -4.28 -1.27 -17.26
CA ALA A 29 -5.48 -0.80 -16.60
C ALA A 29 -5.63 0.73 -16.65
N ARG A 30 -4.52 1.46 -16.44
CA ARG A 30 -4.51 2.92 -16.58
C ARG A 30 -4.74 3.36 -18.02
N ARG A 31 -4.24 2.63 -19.02
CA ARG A 31 -4.56 2.91 -20.43
C ARG A 31 -6.07 2.75 -20.72
N TYR A 32 -6.75 1.82 -20.06
CA TYR A 32 -8.18 1.56 -20.23
C TYR A 32 -9.11 2.37 -19.29
N GLY A 33 -8.58 3.36 -18.56
CA GLY A 33 -9.43 4.34 -17.87
C GLY A 33 -9.35 4.34 -16.34
N ALA A 34 -8.64 3.41 -15.71
CA ALA A 34 -8.42 3.45 -14.26
C ALA A 34 -7.66 4.72 -13.86
N ALA A 35 -8.21 5.56 -12.98
CA ALA A 35 -7.53 6.79 -12.53
C ALA A 35 -6.37 6.51 -11.56
N LEU A 36 -6.43 5.37 -10.87
CA LEU A 36 -5.38 4.90 -9.97
C LEU A 36 -5.28 3.38 -10.10
N ALA A 37 -4.05 2.87 -10.04
CA ALA A 37 -3.80 1.44 -9.89
C ALA A 37 -2.79 1.26 -8.77
N VAL A 38 -3.20 0.59 -7.70
CA VAL A 38 -2.39 0.41 -6.49
C VAL A 38 -1.43 -0.77 -6.71
N SER A 39 -0.21 -0.66 -6.18
CA SER A 39 0.80 -1.73 -6.26
C SER A 39 0.30 -3.05 -5.65
N GLU A 40 0.99 -4.14 -5.96
CA GLU A 40 0.90 -5.29 -5.06
C GLU A 40 1.35 -4.92 -3.64
N MET A 41 0.83 -5.63 -2.66
CA MET A 41 1.18 -5.45 -1.26
C MET A 41 2.67 -5.74 -1.01
N LEU A 42 3.36 -4.75 -0.44
CA LEU A 42 4.74 -4.82 0.02
C LEU A 42 4.79 -5.06 1.54
N SER A 43 5.74 -5.88 1.97
CA SER A 43 5.96 -6.14 3.41
C SER A 43 6.71 -4.98 4.05
N SER A 44 6.39 -4.64 5.30
CA SER A 44 7.15 -3.67 6.10
C SER A 44 8.52 -4.18 6.54
N ARG A 45 8.69 -5.50 6.62
CA ARG A 45 9.93 -6.19 7.03
C ARG A 45 11.14 -5.83 6.15
N PRO A 46 12.19 -5.16 6.69
CA PRO A 46 13.36 -4.72 5.93
C PRO A 46 14.12 -5.85 5.24
N GLU A 47 14.23 -7.00 5.89
CA GLU A 47 14.95 -8.18 5.39
C GLU A 47 14.36 -8.76 4.10
N LEU A 48 13.11 -8.42 3.75
CA LEU A 48 12.45 -8.86 2.53
C LEU A 48 12.63 -7.89 1.36
N ARG A 49 13.22 -6.70 1.57
CA ARG A 49 13.33 -5.62 0.56
C ARG A 49 14.10 -6.06 -0.68
N GLU A 50 15.21 -6.78 -0.48
CA GLU A 50 16.08 -7.25 -1.56
C GLU A 50 15.63 -8.55 -2.22
N SER A 51 14.56 -9.18 -1.71
CA SER A 51 14.02 -10.37 -2.35
C SER A 51 13.54 -10.05 -3.77
N ARG A 52 13.78 -10.98 -4.70
CA ARG A 52 13.32 -10.84 -6.11
C ARG A 52 11.84 -10.48 -6.18
N LYS A 53 11.02 -11.09 -5.33
CA LYS A 53 9.58 -10.85 -5.25
C LYS A 53 9.26 -9.39 -4.89
N THR A 54 9.88 -8.84 -3.84
CA THR A 54 9.65 -7.45 -3.42
C THR A 54 10.15 -6.47 -4.48
N ARG A 55 11.33 -6.72 -5.07
CA ARG A 55 11.89 -5.88 -6.14
C ARG A 55 10.96 -5.77 -7.37
N LEU A 56 10.35 -6.87 -7.78
CA LEU A 56 9.40 -6.87 -8.90
C LEU A 56 8.10 -6.12 -8.56
N ARG A 57 7.62 -6.25 -7.31
CA ARG A 57 6.41 -5.56 -6.85
C ARG A 57 6.58 -4.04 -6.73
N ALA A 58 7.77 -3.61 -6.31
CA ALA A 58 8.14 -2.22 -6.10
C ALA A 58 8.66 -1.53 -7.39
N ASP A 59 8.65 -2.21 -8.54
CA ASP A 59 9.00 -1.61 -9.82
C ASP A 59 7.81 -0.80 -10.36
N HIS A 60 7.98 0.52 -10.42
CA HIS A 60 7.01 1.47 -10.95
C HIS A 60 7.54 2.23 -12.17
N ALA A 61 8.66 1.78 -12.76
CA ALA A 61 9.34 2.54 -13.81
C ALA A 61 8.44 2.77 -15.04
N GLY A 62 8.23 4.04 -15.37
CA GLY A 62 7.41 4.46 -16.52
C GLY A 62 5.90 4.30 -16.32
N GLU A 63 5.42 4.12 -15.09
CA GLU A 63 4.00 4.29 -14.79
C GLU A 63 3.63 5.79 -14.75
N PRO A 64 2.46 6.18 -15.28
CA PRO A 64 1.97 7.54 -15.11
C PRO A 64 1.55 7.74 -13.64
N GLY A 65 1.93 8.88 -13.05
CA GLY A 65 1.54 9.24 -11.69
C GLY A 65 0.02 9.45 -11.50
N PRO A 66 -0.47 9.53 -10.25
CA PRO A 66 0.30 9.28 -9.03
C PRO A 66 0.56 7.78 -8.82
N ILE A 67 1.73 7.43 -8.27
CA ILE A 67 2.12 6.06 -7.88
C ILE A 67 1.58 5.79 -6.47
N SER A 68 0.72 4.78 -6.34
CA SER A 68 0.17 4.35 -5.04
C SER A 68 0.75 3.01 -4.64
N VAL A 69 1.45 2.99 -3.51
CA VAL A 69 2.10 1.79 -2.97
C VAL A 69 1.36 1.28 -1.75
N GLN A 70 0.95 0.02 -1.78
CA GLN A 70 0.35 -0.63 -0.62
C GLN A 70 1.41 -1.33 0.24
N ILE A 71 1.47 -0.98 1.53
CA ILE A 71 2.32 -1.61 2.55
C ILE A 71 1.50 -2.45 3.53
N ALA A 72 2.12 -3.48 4.11
CA ALA A 72 1.51 -4.35 5.10
C ALA A 72 2.49 -4.79 6.17
N GLY A 73 2.01 -4.86 7.41
CA GLY A 73 2.76 -5.19 8.60
C GLY A 73 1.88 -5.03 9.84
N ALA A 74 2.44 -5.26 11.02
CA ALA A 74 1.73 -5.13 12.30
C ALA A 74 2.43 -4.21 13.30
N ASP A 75 3.70 -3.87 13.04
CA ASP A 75 4.51 -3.00 13.89
C ASP A 75 4.48 -1.55 13.36
N PRO A 76 4.10 -0.56 14.19
CA PRO A 76 4.05 0.85 13.79
C PRO A 76 5.38 1.40 13.25
N ALA A 77 6.50 1.08 13.89
CA ALA A 77 7.80 1.62 13.51
C ALA A 77 8.28 1.04 12.17
N LEU A 78 8.11 -0.26 11.95
CA LEU A 78 8.43 -0.91 10.68
C LEU A 78 7.55 -0.40 9.54
N LEU A 79 6.26 -0.17 9.79
CA LEU A 79 5.36 0.40 8.77
C LEU A 79 5.73 1.85 8.43
N ALA A 80 6.08 2.66 9.43
CA ALA A 80 6.56 4.03 9.22
C ALA A 80 7.86 4.06 8.39
N GLU A 81 8.81 3.16 8.68
CA GLU A 81 10.04 3.03 7.89
C GLU A 81 9.76 2.55 6.46
N ALA A 82 8.86 1.57 6.30
CA ALA A 82 8.45 1.09 4.99
C ALA A 82 7.76 2.19 4.16
N ALA A 83 6.97 3.06 4.79
CA ALA A 83 6.37 4.21 4.14
C ALA A 83 7.46 5.18 3.63
N ARG A 84 8.40 5.59 4.49
CA ARG A 84 9.54 6.45 4.09
C ARG A 84 10.33 5.86 2.93
N HIS A 85 10.73 4.59 3.05
CA HIS A 85 11.47 3.87 2.02
C HIS A 85 10.78 3.87 0.65
N ASN A 86 9.45 3.72 0.62
CA ASN A 86 8.71 3.73 -0.64
C ASN A 86 8.50 5.15 -1.18
N VAL A 87 8.34 6.17 -0.32
CA VAL A 87 8.28 7.57 -0.73
C VAL A 87 9.60 8.03 -1.35
N GLU A 88 10.74 7.69 -0.73
CA GLU A 88 12.08 7.96 -1.29
C GLU A 88 12.28 7.33 -2.68
N ARG A 89 11.49 6.32 -3.01
CA ARG A 89 11.51 5.60 -4.29
C ARG A 89 10.38 6.02 -5.24
N GLY A 90 9.69 7.12 -4.94
CA GLY A 90 8.70 7.74 -5.82
C GLY A 90 7.26 7.31 -5.58
N ALA A 91 6.91 6.79 -4.40
CA ALA A 91 5.52 6.64 -4.02
C ALA A 91 4.89 8.03 -3.76
N ASP A 92 3.82 8.35 -4.49
CA ASP A 92 3.04 9.57 -4.34
C ASP A 92 1.90 9.44 -3.32
N ILE A 93 1.50 8.19 -3.01
CA ILE A 93 0.46 7.81 -2.06
C ILE A 93 0.90 6.53 -1.36
N ILE A 94 0.80 6.49 -0.03
CA ILE A 94 0.97 5.26 0.75
C ILE A 94 -0.40 4.71 1.13
N ASP A 95 -0.65 3.44 0.81
CA ASP A 95 -1.86 2.73 1.23
C ASP A 95 -1.50 1.66 2.26
N ILE A 96 -2.24 1.56 3.36
CA ILE A 96 -2.01 0.54 4.39
C ILE A 96 -3.02 -0.59 4.20
N ASN A 97 -2.54 -1.83 4.10
CA ASN A 97 -3.41 -3.00 4.07
C ASN A 97 -3.84 -3.41 5.47
N MET A 98 -5.12 -3.24 5.78
CA MET A 98 -5.78 -3.82 6.97
C MET A 98 -7.00 -4.64 6.56
N GLY A 99 -6.93 -5.35 5.43
CA GLY A 99 -8.08 -6.08 4.88
C GLY A 99 -7.79 -7.47 4.31
N CYS A 100 -6.53 -7.89 4.23
CA CYS A 100 -6.19 -9.22 3.73
C CYS A 100 -6.47 -10.30 4.80
N PRO A 101 -7.32 -11.32 4.52
CA PRO A 101 -7.61 -12.42 5.45
C PRO A 101 -6.69 -13.63 5.25
N ALA A 102 -5.65 -13.51 4.41
CA ALA A 102 -4.80 -14.65 4.08
C ALA A 102 -4.03 -15.11 5.33
N LYS A 103 -4.07 -16.41 5.65
CA LYS A 103 -3.42 -16.98 6.86
C LYS A 103 -1.98 -16.52 7.06
N LYS A 104 -1.18 -16.42 5.99
CA LYS A 104 0.22 -15.95 6.08
C LYS A 104 0.37 -14.50 6.55
N VAL A 105 -0.66 -13.68 6.37
CA VAL A 105 -0.74 -12.27 6.78
C VAL A 105 -1.34 -12.16 8.17
N CYS A 106 -2.45 -12.86 8.43
CA CYS A 106 -3.12 -12.84 9.74
C CYS A 106 -2.29 -13.51 10.84
N ASN A 107 -1.50 -14.54 10.53
CA ASN A 107 -0.64 -15.22 11.52
C ASN A 107 0.48 -14.34 12.09
N VAL A 108 0.74 -13.17 11.50
CA VAL A 108 1.65 -12.16 12.04
C VAL A 108 0.90 -10.91 12.52
N ALA A 109 -0.40 -11.07 12.83
CA ALA A 109 -1.31 -10.01 13.25
C ALA A 109 -1.35 -8.81 12.29
N ALA A 110 -1.32 -9.07 10.98
CA ALA A 110 -1.47 -8.06 9.92
C ALA A 110 -2.76 -8.29 9.11
N GLY A 111 -3.11 -7.37 8.22
CA GLY A 111 -4.31 -7.49 7.40
C GLY A 111 -5.58 -7.27 8.24
N SER A 112 -6.65 -8.05 8.00
CA SER A 112 -7.91 -7.86 8.74
C SER A 112 -7.81 -8.19 10.23
N ALA A 113 -6.84 -9.01 10.64
CA ALA A 113 -6.58 -9.31 12.05
C ALA A 113 -6.20 -8.07 12.88
N LEU A 114 -5.71 -7.00 12.24
CA LEU A 114 -5.47 -5.73 12.95
C LEU A 114 -6.76 -5.06 13.43
N LEU A 115 -7.89 -5.35 12.78
CA LEU A 115 -9.17 -4.71 13.10
C LEU A 115 -9.77 -5.18 14.43
N GLU A 116 -9.20 -6.20 15.07
CA GLU A 116 -9.54 -6.61 16.44
C GLU A 116 -8.91 -5.70 17.51
N ASP A 117 -7.87 -4.94 17.18
CA ASP A 117 -7.08 -4.12 18.11
C ASP A 117 -7.04 -2.66 17.63
N GLU A 118 -8.15 -1.93 17.82
CA GLU A 118 -8.27 -0.52 17.46
C GLU A 118 -7.16 0.37 18.05
N PRO A 119 -6.71 0.19 19.32
CA PRO A 119 -5.58 0.96 19.84
C PRO A 119 -4.28 0.74 19.05
N ARG A 120 -4.01 -0.49 18.59
CA ARG A 120 -2.87 -0.76 17.72
C ARG A 120 -3.04 -0.14 16.35
N VAL A 121 -4.24 -0.17 15.77
CA VAL A 121 -4.55 0.51 14.51
C VAL A 121 -4.24 2.01 14.63
N ALA A 122 -4.71 2.67 15.69
CA ALA A 122 -4.43 4.08 15.93
C ALA A 122 -2.92 4.38 15.96
N ARG A 123 -2.14 3.60 16.73
CA ARG A 123 -0.68 3.74 16.78
C ARG A 123 0.00 3.56 15.42
N ILE A 124 -0.47 2.60 14.61
CA ILE A 124 0.04 2.39 13.26
C ILE A 124 -0.25 3.61 12.38
N LEU A 125 -1.49 4.10 12.39
CA LEU A 125 -1.91 5.23 11.56
C LEU A 125 -1.14 6.49 11.94
N GLU A 126 -1.05 6.82 13.23
CA GLU A 126 -0.26 7.95 13.73
C GLU A 126 1.20 7.88 13.29
N ALA A 127 1.84 6.72 13.47
CA ALA A 127 3.24 6.53 13.11
C ALA A 127 3.49 6.68 11.61
N VAL A 128 2.62 6.12 10.76
CA VAL A 128 2.78 6.18 9.30
C VAL A 128 2.46 7.57 8.77
N VAL A 129 1.38 8.21 9.24
CA VAL A 129 1.01 9.58 8.84
C VAL A 129 2.10 10.58 9.24
N ALA A 130 2.67 10.45 10.45
CA ALA A 130 3.76 11.33 10.88
C ALA A 130 5.07 11.10 10.12
N ALA A 131 5.25 9.92 9.52
CA ALA A 131 6.50 9.52 8.88
C ALA A 131 6.71 10.08 7.47
N VAL A 132 5.63 10.47 6.76
CA VAL A 132 5.69 10.87 5.35
C VAL A 132 4.82 12.10 5.08
N GLN A 133 5.21 12.89 4.08
CA GLN A 133 4.45 14.08 3.66
C GLN A 133 3.41 13.77 2.56
N VAL A 134 3.44 12.57 1.99
CA VAL A 134 2.47 12.13 0.99
C VAL A 134 1.17 11.67 1.66
N PRO A 135 0.03 11.69 0.96
CA PRO A 135 -1.22 11.17 1.52
C PRO A 135 -1.11 9.70 1.91
N VAL A 136 -1.63 9.38 3.10
CA VAL A 136 -1.76 8.01 3.60
C VAL A 136 -3.24 7.59 3.53
N THR A 137 -3.52 6.47 2.88
CA THR A 137 -4.84 5.86 2.80
C THR A 137 -4.87 4.51 3.50
N LEU A 138 -6.07 4.02 3.80
CA LEU A 138 -6.28 2.76 4.49
C LEU A 138 -7.31 1.90 3.74
N LYS A 139 -6.96 0.64 3.47
CA LYS A 139 -7.86 -0.33 2.86
C LYS A 139 -8.26 -1.41 3.87
N ILE A 140 -9.53 -1.44 4.25
CA ILE A 140 -10.09 -2.33 5.28
C ILE A 140 -11.15 -3.33 4.74
N ARG A 141 -11.66 -4.17 5.64
CA ARG A 141 -12.93 -4.92 5.53
C ARG A 141 -13.93 -4.40 6.58
N THR A 142 -15.16 -4.92 6.57
CA THR A 142 -16.22 -4.57 7.53
C THR A 142 -15.84 -4.85 8.98
N GLY A 143 -14.99 -5.86 9.22
CA GLY A 143 -14.53 -6.27 10.53
C GLY A 143 -13.44 -7.33 10.42
N PRO A 144 -12.99 -7.87 11.56
CA PRO A 144 -12.01 -8.96 11.61
C PRO A 144 -12.50 -10.24 10.92
#